data_AF-A0A2Z6S9H0-F1
#
_entry.id   AF-A0A2Z6S9H0-F1
#
_cell.length_a   1.000
_cell.length_b   1.000
_cell.length_c   1.000
_cell.angle_alpha   90.00
_cell.angle_beta   90.00
_cell.angle_gamma   90.00
#
_symmetry.space_group_name_H-M   'P 1'
#
loop_
_entity.id
_entity.type
_entity.pdbx_description
1 polymer ?
#
loop_
_entity_poly.entity_id
_entity_poly.type
_entity_poly.pdbx_seq_one_letter_code
_entity_poly.pdbx_strand_id
1 'polypeptide(L)'
;MMWIGDMPVISKLMCMTGHNAYLGCRFCYLKGVYSEKSRHVYFLCFMLRTSNITDFDPKELPKRTGNNFLNDISKIINETNRTIRLSYIKKTGINGCSILFELKSIKFPQSFPIDIMHLFIENISINMFKHWNEAYFKDQLLNNE
;
A
#
# COMPACT_ATOMS: atom_id res chain seq x y z
N MET A 1 2.83 20.62 -3.85
CA MET A 1 2.92 19.91 -5.15
C MET A 1 2.45 18.47 -4.94
N MET A 2 1.72 17.90 -5.91
CA MET A 2 1.19 16.54 -5.84
C MET A 2 1.76 15.71 -6.99
N TRP A 3 2.14 14.47 -6.68
CA TRP A 3 2.69 13.50 -7.63
C TRP A 3 1.72 12.33 -7.74
N ILE A 4 1.20 12.12 -8.94
CA ILE A 4 0.18 11.14 -9.24
C ILE A 4 0.73 10.19 -10.30
N GLY A 5 0.45 8.91 -10.16
CA GLY A 5 0.84 7.87 -11.10
C GLY A 5 0.46 6.48 -10.60
N ASP A 6 0.75 5.47 -11.41
CA ASP A 6 0.51 4.08 -11.07
C ASP A 6 1.20 3.68 -9.75
N MET A 7 0.60 2.69 -9.08
CA MET A 7 1.06 2.29 -7.76
C MET A 7 2.56 1.90 -7.72
N PRO A 8 3.07 1.11 -8.68
CA PRO A 8 4.49 0.76 -8.78
C PRO A 8 5.42 1.96 -8.92
N VAL A 9 5.16 2.90 -9.84
CA VAL A 9 6.04 4.06 -10.05
C VAL A 9 6.12 4.94 -8.81
N ILE A 10 4.98 5.28 -8.20
CA ILE A 10 5.00 6.12 -7.00
C ILE A 10 5.70 5.40 -5.83
N SER A 11 5.51 4.08 -5.68
CA SER A 11 6.24 3.31 -4.68
C SER A 11 7.76 3.36 -4.91
N LYS A 12 8.21 3.30 -6.17
CA LYS A 12 9.65 3.44 -6.50
C LYS A 12 10.17 4.84 -6.19
N LEU A 13 9.41 5.87 -6.59
CA LEU A 13 9.73 7.28 -6.40
C LEU A 13 9.86 7.64 -4.91
N MET A 14 8.98 7.08 -4.06
CA MET A 14 9.00 7.25 -2.62
C MET A 14 9.97 6.31 -1.89
N CYS A 15 10.71 5.46 -2.61
CA CYS A 15 11.58 4.43 -2.06
C CYS A 15 10.86 3.46 -1.10
N MET A 16 9.65 3.04 -1.44
CA MET A 16 8.88 2.03 -0.72
C MET A 16 9.04 0.63 -1.32
N THR A 17 8.75 -0.39 -0.51
CA THR A 17 8.89 -1.81 -0.88
C THR A 17 7.83 -2.32 -1.87
N GLY A 18 6.70 -1.61 -2.02
CA GLY A 18 5.67 -1.90 -3.03
C GLY A 18 4.54 -2.82 -2.54
N HIS A 19 3.70 -3.28 -3.48
CA HIS A 19 2.43 -3.97 -3.18
C HIS A 19 2.60 -5.38 -2.60
N ASN A 20 3.68 -6.10 -2.94
CA ASN A 20 3.96 -7.45 -2.44
C ASN A 20 4.64 -7.47 -1.05
N ALA A 21 4.89 -6.32 -0.45
CA ALA A 21 5.50 -6.26 0.86
C ALA A 21 4.47 -6.47 1.98
N TYR A 22 4.90 -7.04 3.10
CA TYR A 22 4.08 -7.14 4.31
C TYR A 22 3.61 -5.79 4.86
N LEU A 23 4.30 -4.70 4.52
CA LEU A 23 3.95 -3.36 4.97
C LEU A 23 4.13 -2.37 3.82
N GLY A 24 3.32 -2.50 2.76
CA GLY A 24 3.45 -1.72 1.53
C GLY A 24 2.65 -0.41 1.48
N CYS A 25 1.77 -0.16 2.45
CA CYS A 25 0.88 1.01 2.43
C CYS A 25 1.65 2.31 2.70
N ARG A 26 1.42 3.33 1.87
CA ARG A 26 2.09 4.65 2.01
C ARG A 26 1.52 5.48 3.15
N PHE A 27 0.28 5.22 3.56
CA PHE A 27 -0.48 6.05 4.49
C PHE A 27 -0.57 5.46 5.90
N CYS A 28 -0.39 4.15 6.07
CA CYS A 28 -0.52 3.50 7.37
C CYS A 28 0.47 2.34 7.56
N TYR A 29 0.58 1.86 8.80
CA TYR A 29 1.34 0.69 9.20
C TYR A 29 0.48 -0.59 9.23
N LEU A 30 -0.57 -0.64 8.40
CA LEU A 30 -1.36 -1.85 8.25
C LEU A 30 -0.48 -2.96 7.69
N LYS A 31 -0.35 -4.04 8.47
CA LYS A 31 0.48 -5.18 8.13
C LYS A 31 -0.36 -6.21 7.38
N GLY A 32 0.09 -6.58 6.20
CA GLY A 32 -0.48 -7.64 5.41
C GLY A 32 -0.12 -9.03 5.94
N VAL A 33 -0.96 -10.00 5.64
CA VAL A 33 -0.78 -11.42 5.93
C VAL A 33 -0.54 -12.15 4.62
N TYR A 34 0.50 -12.98 4.59
CA TYR A 34 0.82 -13.78 3.43
C TYR A 34 -0.08 -15.01 3.38
N SER A 35 -0.71 -15.24 2.23
CA SER A 35 -1.47 -16.45 1.96
C SER A 35 -0.61 -17.40 1.14
N GLU A 36 -0.36 -18.60 1.67
CA GLU A 36 0.37 -19.65 0.96
C GLU A 36 -0.40 -20.13 -0.28
N LYS A 37 -1.74 -20.17 -0.19
CA LYS A 37 -2.62 -20.68 -1.26
C LYS A 37 -2.57 -19.81 -2.52
N SER A 38 -2.59 -18.49 -2.36
CA SER A 38 -2.57 -17.54 -3.49
C SER A 38 -1.21 -16.91 -3.76
N ARG A 39 -0.20 -17.24 -2.93
CA ARG A 39 1.16 -16.68 -2.98
C ARG A 39 1.17 -15.14 -3.02
N HIS A 40 0.23 -14.53 -2.30
CA HIS A 40 0.01 -13.09 -2.28
C HIS A 40 -0.15 -12.57 -0.85
N VAL A 41 0.20 -11.31 -0.61
CA VAL A 41 0.02 -10.63 0.68
C VAL A 41 -1.31 -9.89 0.68
N TYR A 42 -2.18 -10.19 1.64
CA TYR A 42 -3.47 -9.51 1.79
C TYR A 42 -3.46 -8.56 2.98
N PHE A 43 -4.04 -7.38 2.79
CA PHE A 43 -4.21 -6.38 3.83
C PHE A 43 -5.65 -6.43 4.33
N LEU A 44 -5.85 -7.10 5.46
CA LEU A 44 -7.17 -7.28 6.06
C LEU A 44 -7.26 -6.40 7.31
N CYS A 45 -8.35 -5.66 7.45
CA CYS A 45 -8.67 -5.01 8.73
C CYS A 45 -9.30 -6.01 9.71
N PHE A 46 -10.03 -7.00 9.20
CA PHE A 46 -10.68 -8.05 9.99
C PHE A 46 -10.25 -9.42 9.50
N MET A 47 -9.72 -10.24 10.40
CA MET A 47 -9.41 -11.65 10.12
C MET A 47 -10.54 -12.56 10.61
N LEU A 48 -10.96 -13.50 9.75
CA LEU A 48 -11.68 -14.67 10.20
C LEU A 48 -10.74 -15.44 11.16
N ARG A 49 -11.19 -15.67 12.41
CA ARG A 49 -10.45 -16.01 13.64
C ARG A 49 -9.62 -17.32 13.62
N THR A 50 -8.82 -17.56 12.59
CA THR A 50 -7.92 -18.73 12.50
C THR A 50 -6.45 -18.39 12.79
N SER A 51 -6.13 -17.11 13.02
CA SER A 51 -4.75 -16.68 13.32
C SER A 51 -4.70 -15.78 14.56
N ASN A 52 -3.62 -15.88 15.35
CA ASN A 52 -3.33 -15.07 16.55
C ASN A 52 -3.02 -13.59 16.24
N ILE A 53 -3.53 -13.05 15.13
CA ILE A 53 -3.26 -11.69 14.68
C ILE A 53 -4.41 -10.80 15.17
N THR A 54 -4.06 -9.73 15.87
CA THR A 54 -5.00 -8.72 16.33
C THR A 54 -5.66 -8.04 15.13
N ASP A 55 -6.99 -8.01 15.11
CA ASP A 55 -7.75 -7.23 14.13
C ASP A 55 -7.38 -5.74 14.23
N PHE A 56 -7.31 -5.07 13.09
CA PHE A 56 -7.12 -3.63 13.05
C PHE A 56 -8.50 -2.97 12.99
N ASP A 57 -8.78 -2.04 13.91
CA ASP A 57 -9.98 -1.21 13.77
C ASP A 57 -9.86 -0.34 12.50
N PRO A 58 -10.77 -0.48 11.52
CA PRO A 58 -10.77 0.36 10.32
C PRO A 58 -10.84 1.86 10.62
N LYS A 59 -11.43 2.24 11.76
CA LYS A 59 -11.56 3.65 12.18
C LYS A 59 -10.26 4.19 12.80
N GLU A 60 -9.47 3.32 13.43
CA GLU A 60 -8.27 3.68 14.18
C GLU A 60 -7.00 3.00 13.61
N LEU A 61 -6.82 3.13 12.29
CA LEU A 61 -5.61 2.62 11.64
C LEU A 61 -4.34 3.38 12.08
N PRO A 62 -3.20 2.70 12.24
CA PRO A 62 -1.94 3.34 12.59
C PRO A 62 -1.41 4.15 11.40
N LYS A 63 -1.75 5.44 11.34
CA LYS A 63 -1.39 6.34 10.22
C LYS A 63 0.10 6.71 10.25
N ARG A 64 0.68 6.90 9.07
CA ARG A 64 2.04 7.42 8.89
C ARG A 64 2.00 8.94 8.86
N THR A 65 2.91 9.55 9.61
CA THR A 65 3.19 10.99 9.54
C THR A 65 4.54 11.25 8.86
N GLY A 66 4.81 12.50 8.48
CA GLY A 66 6.13 12.87 7.93
C GLY A 66 7.27 12.58 8.89
N ASN A 67 7.06 12.81 10.20
CA ASN A 67 8.06 12.52 11.23
C ASN A 67 8.33 11.02 11.37
N ASN A 68 7.27 10.20 11.30
CA ASN A 68 7.41 8.75 11.28
C ASN A 68 8.26 8.29 10.09
N PHE A 69 8.02 8.85 8.89
CA PHE A 69 8.81 8.55 7.69
C PHE A 69 10.28 8.90 7.88
N LEU A 70 10.60 10.09 8.39
CA LEU A 70 11.99 10.52 8.64
C LEU A 70 12.68 9.62 9.67
N ASN A 71 11.98 9.25 10.74
CA ASN A 71 12.51 8.36 11.77
C ASN A 71 12.78 6.94 11.24
N ASP A 72 11.94 6.44 10.33
CA ASP A 72 12.14 5.13 9.73
C ASP A 72 13.28 5.15 8.71
N ILE A 73 13.42 6.24 7.95
CA ILE A 73 14.53 6.45 7.01
C ILE A 73 15.86 6.55 7.76
N SER A 74 15.92 7.32 8.86
CA SER A 74 17.15 7.51 9.63
C SER A 74 17.66 6.19 10.22
N LYS A 75 16.75 5.33 10.71
CA LYS A 75 17.09 3.97 11.16
C LYS A 75 17.70 3.11 10.05
N ILE A 76 17.24 3.28 8.80
CA ILE A 76 17.75 2.49 7.66
C ILE A 76 19.11 3.01 7.19
N ILE A 77 19.30 4.33 7.13
CA ILE A 77 20.55 4.96 6.64
C ILE A 77 21.69 4.75 7.64
N ASN A 78 21.40 4.91 8.94
CA ASN A 78 22.44 4.82 9.98
C ASN A 78 22.86 3.38 10.29
N GLU A 79 22.11 2.37 9.80
CA GLU A 79 22.40 0.97 10.05
C GLU A 79 23.41 0.41 9.05
N THR A 80 24.58 0.00 9.56
CA THR A 80 25.66 -0.59 8.76
C THR A 80 25.44 -2.09 8.53
N ASN A 81 24.77 -2.78 9.46
CA ASN A 81 24.54 -4.21 9.34
C ASN A 81 23.41 -4.51 8.34
N ARG A 82 23.76 -5.22 7.26
CA ARG A 82 22.81 -5.60 6.20
C ARG A 82 21.59 -6.36 6.72
N THR A 83 21.78 -7.29 7.66
CA THR A 83 20.68 -8.14 8.17
C THR A 83 19.69 -7.32 8.99
N ILE A 84 20.19 -6.41 9.82
CA ILE A 84 19.37 -5.51 10.64
C ILE A 84 18.64 -4.52 9.73
N ARG A 85 19.33 -3.97 8.74
CA ARG A 85 18.74 -3.07 7.74
C ARG A 85 17.58 -3.73 6.97
N LEU A 86 17.73 -4.98 6.53
CA LEU A 86 16.66 -5.74 5.89
C LEU A 86 15.46 -6.00 6.83
N SER A 87 15.72 -6.22 8.12
CA SER A 87 14.67 -6.33 9.14
C SER A 87 13.88 -5.02 9.28
N TYR A 88 14.56 -3.87 9.30
CA TYR A 88 13.90 -2.56 9.31
C TYR A 88 13.06 -2.34 8.05
N ILE A 89 13.61 -2.60 6.87
CA ILE A 89 12.87 -2.47 5.59
C ILE A 89 11.59 -3.32 5.61
N LYS A 90 11.66 -4.56 6.13
CA LYS A 90 10.49 -5.43 6.24
C LYS A 90 9.45 -4.91 7.24
N LYS A 91 9.88 -4.25 8.32
CA LYS A 91 9.00 -3.70 9.37
C LYS A 91 8.40 -2.34 9.02
N THR A 92 9.12 -1.49 8.30
CA THR A 92 8.70 -0.11 7.96
C THR A 92 8.14 0.01 6.55
N GLY A 93 8.47 -0.93 5.65
CA GLY A 93 8.06 -0.87 4.25
C GLY A 93 8.78 0.19 3.42
N ILE A 94 9.83 0.79 3.97
CA ILE A 94 10.66 1.80 3.32
C ILE A 94 11.99 1.15 2.99
N ASN A 95 12.46 1.30 1.76
CA ASN A 95 13.71 0.75 1.26
C ASN A 95 14.86 1.78 1.28
N GLY A 96 14.55 3.07 1.36
CA GLY A 96 15.57 4.13 1.38
C GLY A 96 14.97 5.53 1.49
N CYS A 97 15.82 6.53 1.22
CA CYS A 97 15.43 7.93 1.19
C CYS A 97 15.23 8.40 -0.25
N SER A 98 14.08 9.01 -0.53
CA SER A 98 13.80 9.63 -1.82
C SER A 98 14.49 10.98 -1.92
N ILE A 99 15.04 11.31 -3.09
CA ILE A 99 15.58 12.65 -3.39
C ILE A 99 14.55 13.76 -3.18
N LEU A 100 13.26 13.45 -3.32
CA LEU A 100 12.17 14.40 -3.15
C LEU A 100 12.03 14.90 -1.70
N PHE A 101 12.68 14.29 -0.72
CA PHE A 101 12.75 14.83 0.65
C PHE A 101 13.52 16.16 0.73
N GLU A 102 14.40 16.46 -0.22
CA GLU A 102 15.13 17.74 -0.27
C GLU A 102 14.20 18.91 -0.61
N LEU A 103 13.06 18.63 -1.24
CA LEU A 103 12.10 19.64 -1.68
C LEU A 103 11.13 20.01 -0.56
N LYS A 104 11.29 21.22 0.01
CA LYS A 104 10.41 21.76 1.07
C LYS A 104 8.92 21.86 0.67
N SER A 105 8.62 21.85 -0.63
CA SER A 105 7.25 21.91 -1.17
C SER A 105 6.50 20.57 -1.16
N ILE A 106 7.19 19.48 -0.83
CA ILE A 106 6.67 18.10 -0.82
C ILE A 106 6.50 17.65 0.62
N LYS A 107 5.32 17.08 0.93
CA LYS A 107 5.01 16.52 2.24
C LYS A 107 4.83 15.02 2.12
N PHE A 108 5.64 14.23 2.82
CA PHE A 108 5.52 12.77 2.82
C PHE A 108 4.57 12.30 3.94
N PRO A 109 3.63 11.37 3.67
CA PRO A 109 3.23 10.81 2.36
C PRO A 109 2.15 11.63 1.61
N GLN A 110 1.68 12.76 2.15
CA GLN A 110 0.48 13.47 1.67
C GLN A 110 0.57 14.00 0.22
N SER A 111 1.76 14.30 -0.27
CA SER A 111 2.00 14.76 -1.65
C SER A 111 1.89 13.65 -2.70
N PHE A 112 1.68 12.40 -2.29
CA PHE A 112 1.63 11.23 -3.16
C PHE A 112 0.28 10.49 -3.00
N PRO A 113 -0.85 11.11 -3.40
CA PRO A 113 -2.15 10.47 -3.31
C PRO A 113 -2.24 9.23 -4.21
N ILE A 114 -3.32 8.47 -4.04
CA ILE A 114 -3.67 7.40 -4.98
C ILE A 114 -4.12 8.05 -6.29
N ASP A 115 -3.67 7.49 -7.41
CA ASP A 115 -4.09 7.95 -8.72
C ASP A 115 -5.53 7.55 -9.03
N ILE A 116 -6.38 8.56 -9.18
CA ILE A 116 -7.81 8.42 -9.49
C ILE A 116 -8.00 7.77 -10.87
N MET A 117 -7.13 8.06 -11.84
CA MET A 117 -7.21 7.49 -13.20
C MET A 117 -7.12 5.97 -13.14
N HIS A 118 -6.03 5.47 -12.57
CA HIS A 118 -5.83 4.02 -12.44
C HIS A 118 -6.86 3.39 -11.49
N LEU A 119 -7.23 4.06 -10.40
CA LEU A 119 -8.16 3.48 -9.42
C LEU A 119 -9.59 3.36 -9.96
N PHE A 120 -10.15 4.42 -10.53
CA PHE A 120 -11.55 4.46 -10.94
C PHE A 120 -11.75 4.27 -12.44
N ILE A 121 -10.94 4.92 -13.27
CA ILE A 121 -11.21 4.98 -14.70
C ILE A 121 -10.76 3.70 -15.40
N GLU A 122 -9.52 3.26 -15.16
CA GLU A 122 -9.01 2.06 -15.84
C GLU A 122 -9.52 0.76 -15.20
N ASN A 123 -9.47 0.66 -13.87
CA ASN A 123 -9.77 -0.59 -13.18
C ASN A 123 -11.25 -0.82 -12.90
N ILE A 124 -12.05 0.24 -12.74
CA ILE A 124 -13.46 0.11 -12.33
C ILE A 124 -14.41 0.36 -13.51
N SER A 125 -14.16 1.34 -14.39
CA SER A 125 -15.13 1.70 -15.44
C SER A 125 -15.47 0.56 -16.40
N ILE A 126 -14.49 -0.26 -16.81
CA ILE A 126 -14.73 -1.41 -17.69
C ILE A 126 -15.65 -2.43 -16.99
N ASN A 127 -15.43 -2.66 -15.70
CA ASN A 127 -16.23 -3.58 -14.91
C ASN A 127 -17.65 -3.05 -14.71
N MET A 128 -17.81 -1.75 -14.46
CA MET A 128 -19.14 -1.12 -14.39
C MET A 128 -19.89 -1.20 -15.72
N PHE A 129 -19.20 -0.98 -16.85
CA PHE A 129 -19.82 -1.10 -18.17
C PHE A 129 -20.25 -2.55 -18.47
N LYS A 130 -19.43 -3.54 -18.11
CA LYS A 130 -19.82 -4.95 -18.24
C LYS A 130 -21.02 -5.29 -17.36
N HIS A 131 -21.07 -4.74 -16.16
CA HIS A 131 -22.18 -4.97 -15.23
C HIS A 131 -23.47 -4.35 -15.75
N TRP A 132 -23.40 -3.11 -16.25
CA TRP A 132 -24.53 -2.44 -16.91
C TRP A 132 -25.09 -3.22 -18.11
N ASN A 133 -24.24 -3.92 -18.86
CA ASN A 133 -24.67 -4.75 -20.00
C ASN A 133 -24.90 -6.22 -19.64
N GLU A 134 -25.10 -6.54 -18.36
CA GLU A 134 -25.39 -7.91 -17.89
C GLU A 134 -24.32 -8.95 -18.29
N ALA A 135 -23.08 -8.52 -18.49
CA ALA A 135 -21.96 -9.33 -18.98
C ALA A 135 -20.80 -9.44 -17.97
N TYR A 136 -21.04 -9.05 -16.71
CA TYR A 136 -20.01 -9.02 -15.69
C TYR A 136 -19.79 -10.37 -15.02
N PHE A 137 -20.87 -10.99 -14.52
CA PHE A 137 -20.79 -12.31 -13.90
C PHE A 137 -20.79 -13.39 -14.98
N LYS A 138 -20.00 -14.45 -14.74
CA LYS A 138 -19.98 -15.64 -15.60
C LYS A 138 -21.27 -16.44 -15.51
N ASP A 139 -21.90 -16.42 -14.34
CA ASP A 139 -23.23 -16.97 -14.13
C ASP A 139 -24.26 -15.91 -14.55
N GLN A 140 -25.02 -16.22 -15.60
CA GLN A 140 -25.98 -15.28 -16.19
C GLN A 140 -27.12 -14.94 -15.23
N LEU A 141 -27.45 -15.81 -14.28
CA LEU A 141 -28.52 -15.54 -13.31
C LEU A 141 -28.15 -14.40 -12.35
N LEU A 142 -26.85 -14.22 -12.06
CA LEU A 142 -26.35 -13.17 -11.18
C LEU A 142 -26.29 -11.79 -11.84
N ASN A 143 -26.50 -11.71 -13.16
CA ASN A 143 -26.53 -10.44 -13.88
C ASN A 143 -27.94 -9.80 -13.92
N ASN A 144 -28.97 -10.54 -13.51
CA ASN A 144 -30.38 -10.13 -13.61
C ASN A 144 -30.98 -9.63 -12.27
N GLU A 145 -30.16 -9.47 -11.23
CA GLU A 145 -30.52 -8.82 -9.95
C GLU A 145 -30.15 -7.34 -9.97
#